data_AF-A0A2N8TGM5-F1
#
_entry.id   AF-A0A2N8TGM5-F1
#
_cell.length_a   1.000
_cell.length_b   1.000
_cell.length_c   1.000
_cell.angle_alpha   90.00
_cell.angle_beta   90.00
_cell.angle_gamma   90.00
#
_symmetry.space_group_name_H-M   'P 1'
#
loop_
_entity.id
_entity.type
_entity.pdbx_description
1 polymer ?
#
loop_
_entity_poly.entity_id
_entity_poly.type
_entity_poly.pdbx_seq_one_letter_code
_entity_poly.pdbx_strand_id
1 'polypeptide(L)'
;MSDVMIRVPAEVRDQLAAVADARGTSLRALMQEIAAQTLTPEQIKERAEHTRTLLAERFGHDVTDEESAEMRRKMREATAAHRAALAEAEPSR
;
A
#
# COMPACT_ATOMS: atom_id res chain seq x y z
N MET A 1 21.44 8.32 -7.20
CA MET A 1 20.87 7.30 -6.30
C MET A 1 21.77 6.09 -6.36
N SER A 2 22.28 5.62 -5.23
CA SER A 2 23.19 4.47 -5.18
C SER A 2 22.41 3.18 -5.43
N ASP A 3 22.83 2.41 -6.42
CA ASP A 3 22.28 1.08 -6.65
C ASP A 3 22.76 0.13 -5.55
N VAL A 4 21.81 -0.61 -4.95
CA VAL A 4 22.06 -1.59 -3.89
C VAL A 4 21.77 -2.97 -4.43
N MET A 5 22.72 -3.89 -4.25
CA MET A 5 22.56 -5.29 -4.66
C MET A 5 21.90 -6.09 -3.53
N ILE A 6 20.68 -6.57 -3.77
CA ILE A 6 19.94 -7.43 -2.84
C ILE A 6 20.10 -8.88 -3.29
N ARG A 7 20.56 -9.76 -2.40
CA ARG A 7 20.56 -11.20 -2.67
C ARG A 7 19.19 -11.77 -2.32
N VAL A 8 18.56 -12.43 -3.30
CA VAL A 8 17.28 -13.12 -3.14
C VAL A 8 17.43 -14.57 -3.61
N PRO A 9 16.65 -15.52 -3.06
CA PRO A 9 16.55 -16.87 -3.59
C PRO A 9 16.11 -16.87 -5.06
N ALA A 10 16.53 -17.88 -5.83
CA ALA A 10 16.25 -17.96 -7.26
C ALA A 10 14.74 -18.06 -7.54
N GLU A 11 14.03 -18.77 -6.67
CA GLU A 11 12.60 -19.00 -6.69
C GLU A 11 11.84 -17.67 -6.59
N VAL A 12 12.29 -16.79 -5.69
CA VAL A 12 11.70 -15.45 -5.51
C VAL A 12 11.98 -14.56 -6.71
N ARG A 13 13.20 -14.59 -7.24
CA ARG A 13 13.56 -13.84 -8.45
C ARG A 13 12.69 -14.27 -9.63
N ASP A 14 12.52 -15.56 -9.83
CA ASP A 14 11.76 -16.11 -10.97
C ASP A 14 10.28 -15.78 -10.86
N GLN A 15 9.72 -15.82 -9.65
CA GLN A 15 8.36 -15.36 -9.39
C GLN A 15 8.20 -13.87 -9.71
N LEU A 16 9.12 -13.01 -9.24
CA LEU A 16 9.05 -11.57 -9.53
C LEU A 16 9.24 -11.27 -11.02
N ALA A 17 10.08 -12.03 -11.72
CA ALA A 17 10.25 -11.92 -13.17
C ALA A 17 8.93 -12.24 -13.89
N ALA A 18 8.28 -13.36 -13.54
CA ALA A 18 6.98 -13.72 -14.11
C ALA A 18 5.90 -12.64 -13.85
N VAL A 19 5.89 -12.02 -12.66
CA VAL A 19 4.99 -10.91 -12.34
C VAL A 19 5.30 -9.67 -13.17
N ALA A 20 6.58 -9.35 -13.37
CA ALA A 20 6.99 -8.20 -14.17
C ALA A 20 6.59 -8.40 -15.65
N ASP A 21 6.80 -9.60 -16.19
CA ASP A 21 6.42 -9.97 -17.56
C ASP A 21 4.90 -9.89 -17.77
N ALA A 22 4.12 -10.42 -16.83
CA ALA A 22 2.66 -10.35 -16.86
C ALA A 22 2.12 -8.90 -16.84
N ARG A 23 2.88 -7.98 -16.25
CA ARG A 23 2.55 -6.54 -16.18
C ARG A 23 3.20 -5.70 -17.27
N GLY A 24 3.99 -6.32 -18.16
CA GLY A 24 4.74 -5.61 -19.20
C GLY A 24 5.74 -4.59 -18.65
N THR A 25 6.28 -4.84 -17.44
CA THR A 25 7.20 -3.93 -16.75
C THR A 25 8.55 -4.60 -16.49
N SER A 26 9.55 -3.83 -16.09
CA SER A 26 10.85 -4.38 -15.69
C SER A 26 10.85 -4.79 -14.21
N LEU A 27 11.70 -5.74 -13.83
CA LEU A 27 11.88 -6.14 -12.43
C LEU A 27 12.22 -4.94 -11.52
N ARG A 28 13.05 -4.00 -12.02
CA ARG A 28 13.39 -2.77 -11.30
C ARG A 28 12.16 -1.89 -11.08
N ALA A 29 11.35 -1.70 -12.12
CA ALA A 29 10.14 -0.88 -12.05
C ALA A 29 9.08 -1.52 -11.14
N LEU A 30 8.91 -2.85 -11.21
CA LEU A 30 8.05 -3.59 -10.28
C LEU A 30 8.50 -3.39 -8.83
N MET A 31 9.81 -3.50 -8.55
CA MET A 31 10.35 -3.28 -7.22
C MET A 31 10.15 -1.84 -6.72
N GLN A 32 10.28 -0.85 -7.60
CA GLN A 32 10.00 0.55 -7.28
C GLN A 32 8.53 0.77 -6.96
N GLU A 33 7.62 0.14 -7.72
CA GLU A 33 6.18 0.21 -7.45
C GLU A 33 5.85 -0.42 -6.09
N ILE A 34 6.38 -1.61 -5.81
CA ILE A 34 6.19 -2.28 -4.52
C ILE A 34 6.73 -1.42 -3.37
N ALA A 35 7.91 -0.83 -3.53
CA ALA A 35 8.47 0.07 -2.52
C ALA A 35 7.61 1.33 -2.31
N ALA A 36 7.05 1.90 -3.39
CA ALA A 36 6.17 3.06 -3.31
C ALA A 36 4.83 2.74 -2.62
N GLN A 37 4.34 1.50 -2.73
CA GLN A 37 3.11 1.04 -2.08
C GLN A 37 3.34 0.58 -0.64
N THR A 38 4.53 0.05 -0.33
CA THR A 38 4.88 -0.51 0.98
C THR A 38 5.60 0.54 1.83
N LEU A 39 4.85 1.55 2.24
CA LEU A 39 5.37 2.63 3.09
C LEU A 39 5.80 2.10 4.46
N THR A 40 6.92 2.60 4.99
CA THR A 40 7.32 2.31 6.37
C THR A 40 6.40 3.03 7.37
N PRO A 41 6.35 2.59 8.64
CA PRO A 41 5.58 3.28 9.68
C PRO A 41 5.89 4.77 9.80
N GLU A 42 7.17 5.14 9.65
CA GLU A 42 7.64 6.52 9.69
C GLU A 42 7.13 7.31 8.50
N GLN A 43 7.23 6.76 7.28
CA GLN A 43 6.71 7.40 6.07
C GLN A 43 5.19 7.55 6.10
N ILE A 44 4.47 6.61 6.72
CA ILE A 44 3.03 6.72 6.94
C ILE A 44 2.74 7.92 7.87
N LYS A 45 3.53 8.08 8.94
CA LYS A 45 3.38 9.20 9.88
C LYS A 45 3.66 10.54 9.18
N GLU A 46 4.77 10.66 8.44
CA GLU A 46 5.10 11.86 7.67
C GLU A 46 4.00 12.22 6.67
N ARG A 47 3.45 11.22 5.97
CA ARG A 47 2.34 11.43 5.04
C ARG A 47 1.07 11.88 5.75
N ALA A 48 0.78 11.35 6.94
CA ALA A 48 -0.36 11.76 7.75
C ALA A 48 -0.20 13.21 8.23
N GLU A 49 0.99 13.58 8.71
CA GLU A 49 1.30 14.95 9.13
C GLU A 49 1.19 15.93 7.96
N HIS A 50 1.78 15.62 6.81
CA HIS A 50 1.65 16.44 5.60
C HIS A 50 0.18 16.60 5.16
N THR A 51 -0.60 15.52 5.25
CA THR A 51 -2.03 15.55 4.91
C THR A 51 -2.80 16.41 5.92
N ARG A 52 -2.49 16.34 7.22
CA ARG A 52 -3.10 17.21 8.24
C ARG A 52 -2.80 18.67 7.99
N THR A 53 -1.55 19.02 7.71
CA THR A 53 -1.16 20.39 7.37
C THR A 53 -1.92 20.88 6.14
N LEU A 54 -1.99 20.07 5.07
CA LEU A 54 -2.71 20.44 3.86
C LEU A 54 -4.23 20.56 4.08
N LEU A 55 -4.81 19.72 4.95
CA LEU A 55 -6.23 19.82 5.32
C LEU A 55 -6.52 21.08 6.14
N ALA A 56 -5.65 21.41 7.10
CA ALA A 56 -5.75 22.62 7.89
C ALA A 56 -5.59 23.88 7.02
N GLU A 57 -4.58 23.92 6.15
CA GLU A 57 -4.31 25.06 5.27
C GLU A 57 -5.40 25.27 4.22
N ARG A 58 -5.88 24.19 3.60
CA ARG A 58 -6.79 24.29 2.43
C ARG A 58 -8.26 24.23 2.79
N PHE A 59 -8.64 23.53 3.85
CA PHE A 59 -10.03 23.31 4.24
C PHE A 59 -10.36 23.89 5.61
N GLY A 60 -9.38 24.40 6.37
CA GLY A 60 -9.59 24.96 7.70
C GLY A 60 -10.04 23.94 8.74
N HIS A 61 -9.87 22.64 8.45
CA HIS A 61 -10.31 21.55 9.31
C HIS A 61 -9.10 20.78 9.82
N ASP A 62 -8.92 20.81 11.14
CA ASP A 62 -7.90 20.04 11.83
C ASP A 62 -8.46 18.67 12.20
N VAL A 63 -7.98 17.64 11.50
CA VAL A 63 -8.42 16.26 11.72
C VAL A 63 -7.68 15.70 12.93
N THR A 64 -8.43 15.45 14.00
CA THR A 64 -7.87 14.93 15.25
C THR A 64 -7.38 13.48 15.10
N ASP A 65 -6.50 13.07 16.02
CA ASP A 65 -6.01 11.68 16.08
C ASP A 65 -7.15 10.67 16.26
N GLU A 66 -8.17 11.02 17.03
CA GLU A 66 -9.34 10.19 17.31
C GLU A 66 -10.20 9.99 16.06
N GLU A 67 -10.55 11.07 15.36
CA GLU A 67 -11.30 10.99 14.08
C GLU A 67 -10.52 10.19 13.02
N SER A 68 -9.20 10.35 12.99
CA SER A 68 -8.32 9.56 12.13
C SER A 68 -8.34 8.06 12.50
N ALA A 69 -8.39 7.73 13.80
CA ALA A 69 -8.44 6.36 14.28
C ALA A 69 -9.80 5.70 13.97
N GLU A 70 -10.90 6.43 14.17
CA GLU A 70 -12.25 6.00 13.82
C GLU A 70 -12.40 5.74 12.32
N MET A 71 -11.92 6.65 11.48
CA MET A 71 -11.94 6.48 10.03
C MET A 71 -11.14 5.23 9.62
N ARG A 72 -9.95 5.03 10.19
CA ARG A 72 -9.14 3.83 9.92
C ARG A 72 -9.84 2.55 10.36
N ARG A 73 -10.57 2.55 11.48
CA ARG A 73 -11.37 1.41 11.94
C ARG A 73 -12.47 1.08 10.91
N LYS A 74 -13.26 2.08 10.51
CA LYS A 74 -14.32 1.93 9.49
C LYS A 74 -13.78 1.41 8.16
N MET A 75 -12.63 1.91 7.70
CA MET A 75 -12.01 1.46 6.45
C MET A 75 -11.56 0.00 6.52
N ARG A 76 -11.01 -0.46 7.66
CA ARG A 76 -10.63 -1.87 7.86
C ARG A 76 -11.86 -2.78 7.86
N GLU A 77 -12.93 -2.37 8.55
CA GLU A 77 -14.20 -3.11 8.59
C GLU A 77 -14.79 -3.23 7.18
N ALA A 78 -14.85 -2.13 6.43
CA ALA A 78 -15.34 -2.13 5.05
C ALA A 78 -14.48 -3.02 4.13
N THR A 79 -13.16 -2.98 4.27
CA THR A 79 -12.24 -3.81 3.48
C THR A 79 -12.41 -5.30 3.81
N ALA A 80 -12.60 -5.64 5.09
CA ALA A 80 -12.85 -7.01 5.54
C ALA A 80 -14.20 -7.52 5.00
N ALA A 81 -15.26 -6.71 5.09
CA ALA A 81 -16.57 -7.03 4.55
C ALA A 81 -16.52 -7.24 3.02
N HIS A 82 -15.79 -6.39 2.30
CA HIS A 82 -15.59 -6.55 0.85
C HIS A 82 -14.86 -7.85 0.52
N ARG A 83 -13.81 -8.19 1.27
CA ARG A 83 -13.08 -9.45 1.07
C ARG A 83 -13.94 -10.67 1.37
N ALA A 84 -14.77 -10.63 2.42
CA ALA A 84 -15.70 -11.70 2.75
C ALA A 84 -16.74 -11.90 1.63
N ALA A 85 -17.31 -10.81 1.11
CA ALA A 85 -18.25 -10.86 0.00
C ALA A 85 -17.63 -11.46 -1.28
N LEU A 86 -16.36 -11.15 -1.57
CA LEU A 86 -15.65 -11.76 -2.70
C LEU A 86 -15.43 -13.27 -2.50
N ALA A 87 -15.11 -13.70 -1.28
CA ALA A 87 -14.92 -15.12 -0.96
C ALA A 87 -16.25 -15.92 -1.03
N GLU A 88 -17.37 -15.31 -0.63
CA GLU A 88 -18.71 -15.90 -0.78
C GLU A 88 -19.17 -15.93 -2.26
N ALA A 89 -18.68 -15.01 -3.08
CA ALA A 89 -18.97 -14.93 -4.51
C ALA A 89 -18.13 -15.88 -5.38
N GLU A 90 -17.17 -16.63 -4.82
CA GLU A 90 -16.49 -17.75 -5.47
C GLU A 90 -17.10 -19.10 -5.03
N PRO A 91 -18.29 -19.52 -5.54
CA PRO A 91 -18.75 -20.87 -5.35
C PRO A 91 -17.98 -21.79 -6.30
N SER A 92 -17.22 -22.73 -5.71
CA SER A 92 -16.80 -24.03 -6.25
C SER A 92 -16.42 -24.08 -7.74
N ARG A 93 -15.14 -24.28 -8.03
CA ARG A 93 -14.69 -24.91 -9.27
C ARG A 93 -13.95 -26.22 -8.98
#